data_AF-K1THV2-F1
#
_entry.id   AF-K1THV2-F1
#
_cell.length_a   1.000
_cell.length_b   1.000
_cell.length_c   1.000
_cell.angle_alpha   90.00
_cell.angle_beta   90.00
_cell.angle_gamma   90.00
#
_symmetry.space_group_name_H-M   'P 1'
#
loop_
_entity.id
_entity.type
_entity.pdbx_description
1 polymer ?
#
loop_
_entity_poly.entity_id
_entity_poly.type
_entity_poly.pdbx_seq_one_letter_code
_entity_poly.pdbx_strand_id
1 'polypeptide(L)'
;MDVNTLKSVYFIGAGGIGMSALVRYFLSKGKKVGGYDRTPSELTEKLIEEGAAIHYEESTELITDAFRDPATTLVVYTPAVPDTHKEFTYFRENGFEIHKRSQVLGMLTHAGKGLCVAGTHGKTTTSP
;
A
#
# COMPACT_ATOMS: atom_id res chain seq x y z
N MET A 1 16.58 -0.85 0.61
CA MET A 1 15.77 0.32 0.96
C MET A 1 15.69 0.43 2.48
N ASP A 2 15.86 1.63 3.02
CA ASP A 2 15.54 1.90 4.42
C ASP A 2 14.12 2.47 4.50
N VAL A 3 13.19 1.68 5.06
CA VAL A 3 11.79 2.10 5.25
C VAL A 3 11.69 3.37 6.11
N ASN A 4 12.74 3.69 6.89
CA ASN A 4 12.79 4.89 7.70
C ASN A 4 12.89 6.18 6.88
N THR A 5 13.48 6.17 5.68
CA THR A 5 13.65 7.37 4.84
C THR A 5 12.39 7.75 4.06
N LEU A 6 11.43 6.83 3.93
CA LEU A 6 10.14 7.08 3.31
C LEU A 6 9.35 8.13 4.09
N LYS A 7 8.71 9.07 3.40
CA LYS A 7 7.79 10.04 4.02
C LYS A 7 6.33 9.62 3.83
N SER A 8 6.05 8.95 2.71
CA SER A 8 4.70 8.57 2.34
C SER A 8 4.65 7.22 1.64
N VAL A 9 3.47 6.60 1.70
CA VAL A 9 3.18 5.34 1.03
C VAL A 9 1.83 5.45 0.32
N TYR A 10 1.80 5.03 -0.94
CA TYR A 10 0.61 5.05 -1.78
C TYR A 10 0.16 3.63 -2.12
N PHE A 11 -1.13 3.33 -1.93
CA PHE A 11 -1.69 2.00 -2.14
C PHE A 11 -2.65 1.96 -3.33
N ILE A 12 -2.38 1.12 -4.33
CA ILE A 12 -3.33 0.86 -5.43
C ILE A 12 -4.05 -0.48 -5.13
N GLY A 13 -5.33 -0.37 -4.75
CA GLY A 13 -6.13 -1.47 -4.18
C GLY A 13 -6.05 -1.50 -2.65
N ALA A 14 -6.33 -0.38 -1.98
CA ALA A 14 -6.20 -0.23 -0.53
C ALA A 14 -7.22 -1.05 0.29
N GLY A 15 -8.37 -1.37 -0.29
CA GLY A 15 -9.50 -2.05 0.35
C GLY A 15 -9.37 -3.57 0.45
N GLY A 16 -8.24 -4.16 0.02
CA GLY A 16 -7.97 -5.57 0.28
C GLY A 16 -7.64 -5.84 1.76
N ILE A 17 -8.16 -6.93 2.33
CA ILE A 17 -7.88 -7.34 3.74
C ILE A 17 -6.37 -7.38 4.05
N GLY A 18 -5.56 -7.88 3.11
CA GLY A 18 -4.11 -7.93 3.26
C GLY A 18 -3.40 -6.59 3.06
N MET A 19 -4.06 -5.62 2.42
CA MET A 19 -3.54 -4.28 2.16
C MET A 19 -3.84 -3.34 3.32
N SER A 20 -5.03 -3.44 3.92
CA SER A 20 -5.41 -2.65 5.08
C SER A 20 -4.46 -2.83 6.26
N ALA A 21 -3.93 -4.04 6.46
CA ALA A 21 -2.91 -4.29 7.48
C ALA A 21 -1.61 -3.49 7.23
N LEU A 22 -1.19 -3.38 5.96
CA LEU A 22 -0.03 -2.57 5.58
C LEU A 22 -0.33 -1.06 5.72
N VAL A 23 -1.51 -0.61 5.30
CA VAL A 23 -1.96 0.79 5.47
C VAL A 23 -1.85 1.19 6.94
N ARG A 24 -2.44 0.40 7.84
CA ARG A 24 -2.38 0.63 9.29
C ARG A 24 -0.97 0.63 9.83
N TYR A 25 -0.13 -0.29 9.36
CA TYR A 25 1.27 -0.34 9.77
C TYR A 25 2.00 0.97 9.42
N PHE A 26 1.84 1.51 8.21
CA PHE A 26 2.52 2.76 7.84
C PHE A 26 1.93 3.99 8.53
N LEU A 27 0.61 4.03 8.74
CA LEU A 27 -0.03 5.04 9.59
C LEU A 27 0.55 5.01 11.01
N SER A 28 0.69 3.82 11.62
CA SER A 28 1.25 3.69 12.96
C SER A 28 2.74 4.05 13.05
N LYS A 29 3.44 4.11 11.91
CA LYS A 29 4.82 4.60 11.79
C LYS A 29 4.89 6.11 11.53
N GLY A 30 3.76 6.81 11.55
CA GLY A 30 3.67 8.26 11.31
C GLY A 30 3.94 8.65 9.87
N LYS A 31 3.86 7.71 8.91
CA LYS A 31 4.00 8.01 7.49
C LYS A 31 2.68 8.53 6.94
N LYS A 32 2.72 9.40 5.93
CA LYS A 32 1.50 9.74 5.19
C LYS A 32 1.07 8.55 4.37
N VAL A 33 -0.20 8.17 4.46
CA VAL A 33 -0.73 7.04 3.70
C VAL A 33 -1.88 7.51 2.83
N GLY A 34 -1.83 7.13 1.56
CA GLY A 34 -2.88 7.42 0.60
C GLY A 34 -3.11 6.23 -0.31
N GLY A 35 -4.15 6.29 -1.12
CA GLY A 35 -4.39 5.22 -2.08
C GLY A 35 -5.67 5.36 -2.87
N TYR A 36 -5.85 4.36 -3.72
CA TYR A 36 -7.02 4.15 -4.54
C TYR A 36 -7.65 2.80 -4.20
N ASP A 37 -8.98 2.73 -4.21
CA ASP A 37 -9.71 1.48 -4.38
C ASP A 37 -10.85 1.66 -5.36
N ARG A 38 -11.30 0.59 -6.01
CA ARG A 38 -12.38 0.68 -7.00
C ARG A 38 -13.74 0.96 -6.35
N THR A 39 -13.96 0.42 -5.15
CA THR A 39 -15.27 0.48 -4.49
C THR A 39 -15.13 0.86 -3.03
N PRO A 40 -15.95 1.80 -2.52
CA PRO A 40 -16.02 2.07 -1.09
C PRO A 40 -16.47 0.81 -0.34
N SER A 41 -15.92 0.65 0.86
CA SER A 41 -16.19 -0.45 1.77
C SER A 41 -16.05 0.02 3.20
N GLU A 42 -16.65 -0.68 4.15
CA GLU A 42 -16.48 -0.42 5.59
C GLU A 42 -14.99 -0.42 5.99
N LEU A 43 -14.17 -1.21 5.29
CA LEU A 43 -12.72 -1.25 5.53
C LEU A 43 -12.05 0.04 5.09
N THR A 44 -12.30 0.51 3.86
CA THR A 44 -11.69 1.75 3.35
C THR A 44 -12.20 2.98 4.10
N GLU A 45 -13.47 2.99 4.53
CA GLU A 45 -14.03 4.02 5.41
C GLU A 45 -13.27 4.10 6.73
N LYS A 46 -13.07 2.98 7.43
CA LYS A 46 -12.26 2.95 8.67
C LYS A 46 -10.83 3.41 8.45
N LEU A 47 -10.21 3.03 7.33
CA LEU A 47 -8.85 3.49 7.02
C LEU A 47 -8.80 5.01 6.81
N ILE A 48 -9.83 5.60 6.21
CA ILE A 48 -9.96 7.06 6.08
C ILE A 48 -10.11 7.72 7.46
N GLU A 49 -10.95 7.17 8.33
CA GLU A 49 -11.10 7.63 9.73
C GLU A 49 -9.77 7.54 10.51
N GLU A 50 -8.97 6.52 10.24
CA GLU A 50 -7.63 6.32 10.80
C GLU A 50 -6.57 7.28 10.19
N GLY A 51 -6.92 8.07 9.18
CA GLY A 51 -6.08 9.12 8.59
C GLY A 51 -5.50 8.80 7.21
N ALA A 52 -5.95 7.74 6.54
CA ALA A 52 -5.55 7.45 5.17
C ALA A 52 -6.30 8.34 4.15
N ALA A 53 -5.58 8.88 3.16
CA ALA A 53 -6.16 9.62 2.05
C ALA A 53 -6.55 8.64 0.91
N ILE A 54 -7.69 7.97 1.03
CA ILE A 54 -8.19 7.01 0.03
C ILE A 54 -9.23 7.68 -0.86
N HIS A 55 -9.11 7.49 -2.16
CA HIS A 55 -10.10 7.91 -3.16
C HIS A 55 -10.56 6.71 -4.01
N TYR A 56 -11.64 6.92 -4.78
CA TYR A 56 -12.33 5.83 -5.49
C TYR A 56 -12.47 6.03 -7.00
N GLU A 57 -11.76 7.01 -7.56
CA GLU A 57 -11.81 7.32 -8.98
C GLU A 57 -10.44 7.16 -9.62
N GLU A 58 -10.36 6.44 -10.73
CA GLU A 58 -9.09 6.23 -11.42
C GLU A 58 -8.61 7.55 -12.08
N SER A 59 -7.89 8.37 -11.30
CA SER A 59 -7.45 9.71 -11.68
C SER A 59 -6.12 10.06 -11.02
N THR A 60 -5.14 10.46 -11.85
CA THR A 60 -3.84 10.93 -11.37
C THR A 60 -3.92 12.28 -10.70
N GLU A 61 -5.01 13.04 -10.88
CA GLU A 61 -5.22 14.34 -10.23
C GLU A 61 -5.51 14.18 -8.73
N LEU A 62 -6.08 13.05 -8.32
CA LEU A 62 -6.39 12.73 -6.93
C LEU A 62 -5.17 12.26 -6.13
N ILE A 63 -4.02 12.05 -6.79
CA ILE A 63 -2.75 11.86 -6.13
C ILE A 63 -2.32 13.21 -5.53
N THR A 64 -2.47 13.36 -4.21
CA THR A 64 -2.07 14.60 -3.51
C THR A 64 -0.56 14.80 -3.55
N ASP A 65 -0.09 16.04 -3.37
CA ASP A 65 1.33 16.41 -3.40
C ASP A 65 2.19 15.61 -2.41
N ALA A 66 1.58 15.12 -1.33
CA ALA A 66 2.25 14.24 -0.37
C ALA A 66 2.78 12.92 -0.96
N PHE A 67 2.27 12.51 -2.13
CA PHE A 67 2.60 11.24 -2.80
C PHE A 67 3.20 11.46 -4.19
N ARG A 68 3.61 12.70 -4.53
CA ARG A 68 4.18 13.04 -5.85
C ARG A 68 5.71 13.08 -5.88
N ASP A 69 6.37 12.78 -4.77
CA ASP A 69 7.83 12.75 -4.69
C ASP A 69 8.36 11.30 -4.80
N PRO A 70 8.96 10.90 -5.94
CA PRO A 70 9.46 9.53 -6.13
C PRO A 70 10.62 9.17 -5.21
N ALA A 71 11.35 10.16 -4.66
CA ALA A 71 12.46 9.89 -3.74
C ALA A 71 11.98 9.54 -2.33
N THR A 72 10.74 9.90 -1.96
CA THR A 72 10.21 9.72 -0.61
C THR A 72 8.87 8.99 -0.53
N THR A 73 8.31 8.59 -1.68
CA THR A 73 7.03 7.88 -1.79
C THR A 73 7.26 6.44 -2.25
N LEU A 74 6.80 5.49 -1.45
CA LEU A 74 6.71 4.07 -1.85
C LEU A 74 5.31 3.81 -2.43
N VAL A 75 5.24 3.13 -3.57
CA VAL A 75 3.97 2.71 -4.18
C VAL A 75 3.78 1.20 -3.99
N VAL A 76 2.63 0.80 -3.48
CA VAL A 76 2.28 -0.59 -3.19
C VAL A 76 1.02 -0.96 -3.95
N TYR A 77 1.07 -2.04 -4.72
CA TYR A 77 -0.08 -2.45 -5.53
C TYR A 77 -0.44 -3.92 -5.31
N THR A 78 -1.70 -4.25 -5.65
CA THR A 78 -2.15 -5.64 -5.73
C THR A 78 -2.01 -6.18 -7.16
N PRO A 79 -1.74 -7.47 -7.36
CA PRO A 79 -1.71 -8.07 -8.71
C PRO A 79 -3.02 -7.99 -9.49
N ALA A 80 -4.13 -7.60 -8.85
CA ALA A 80 -5.42 -7.40 -9.51
C ALA A 80 -5.53 -6.05 -10.23
N VAL A 81 -4.58 -5.13 -10.01
CA VAL A 81 -4.52 -3.83 -10.70
C VAL A 81 -4.07 -4.07 -12.15
N PRO A 82 -4.85 -3.65 -13.16
CA PRO A 82 -4.45 -3.77 -14.56
C PRO A 82 -3.24 -2.89 -14.88
N ASP A 83 -2.41 -3.33 -15.83
CA ASP A 83 -1.27 -2.53 -16.29
C ASP A 83 -1.69 -1.21 -16.97
N THR A 84 -2.95 -1.13 -17.43
CA THR A 84 -3.53 0.08 -18.03
C THR A 84 -4.07 1.07 -17.00
N HIS A 85 -4.00 0.74 -15.70
CA HIS A 85 -4.49 1.63 -14.65
C HIS A 85 -3.73 2.96 -14.67
N LYS A 86 -4.44 4.09 -14.76
CA LYS A 86 -3.84 5.42 -14.98
C LYS A 86 -2.83 5.78 -13.90
N GLU A 87 -3.17 5.58 -12.62
CA GLU A 87 -2.25 5.89 -11.53
C GLU A 87 -1.05 4.95 -11.50
N PHE A 88 -1.25 3.67 -11.83
CA PHE A 88 -0.15 2.69 -11.86
C PHE A 88 0.85 3.06 -12.96
N THR A 89 0.32 3.41 -14.14
CA THR A 89 1.08 3.91 -15.28
C THR A 89 1.83 5.18 -14.91
N TYR A 90 1.16 6.16 -14.28
CA TYR A 90 1.78 7.40 -13.82
C TYR A 90 2.97 7.14 -12.90
N PHE A 91 2.80 6.33 -11.85
CA PHE A 91 3.90 6.04 -10.92
C PHE A 91 5.06 5.34 -11.64
N ARG A 92 4.75 4.43 -12.57
CA ARG A 92 5.77 3.69 -13.34
C ARG A 92 6.57 4.62 -14.24
N GLU A 93 5.91 5.53 -14.93
CA GLU A 93 6.53 6.46 -15.88
C GLU A 93 7.33 7.57 -15.18
N ASN A 94 6.97 7.92 -13.95
CA ASN A 94 7.64 8.97 -13.17
C ASN A 94 8.73 8.42 -12.24
N GLY A 95 9.14 7.15 -12.42
CA GLY A 95 10.28 6.57 -11.71
C GLY A 95 10.05 6.32 -10.22
N PHE A 96 8.79 6.14 -9.80
CA PHE A 96 8.50 5.77 -8.43
C PHE A 96 8.96 4.35 -8.12
N GLU A 97 9.28 4.11 -6.87
CA GLU A 97 9.53 2.75 -6.41
C GLU A 97 8.21 2.02 -6.17
N ILE A 98 7.94 1.02 -7.00
CA ILE A 98 6.68 0.26 -6.99
C ILE A 98 6.95 -1.18 -6.58
N HIS A 99 6.25 -1.65 -5.54
CA HIS A 99 6.34 -3.01 -5.04
C HIS A 99 4.98 -3.69 -4.95
N LYS A 100 4.96 -5.00 -5.22
CA LYS A 100 3.79 -5.83 -4.90
C LYS A 100 3.64 -5.93 -3.39
N ARG A 101 2.39 -6.08 -2.91
CA ARG A 101 2.09 -6.36 -1.49
C ARG A 101 3.01 -7.42 -0.87
N SER A 102 3.25 -8.54 -1.56
CA SER A 102 4.08 -9.64 -1.06
C SER A 102 5.55 -9.25 -0.86
N GLN A 103 6.08 -8.39 -1.73
CA GLN A 103 7.45 -7.87 -1.61
C GLN A 103 7.56 -6.95 -0.41
N VAL A 104 6.60 -6.04 -0.23
CA VAL A 104 6.55 -5.14 0.94
C VAL A 104 6.46 -5.92 2.24
N LEU A 105 5.58 -6.94 2.31
CA LEU A 105 5.50 -7.80 3.48
C LEU A 105 6.84 -8.51 3.75
N GLY A 106 7.48 -9.04 2.71
CA GLY A 106 8.82 -9.63 2.81
C GLY A 106 9.85 -8.64 3.40
N MET A 107 9.90 -7.42 2.88
CA MET A 107 10.79 -6.36 3.37
C MET A 107 10.53 -6.01 4.84
N LEU A 108 9.27 -5.85 5.24
CA LEU A 108 8.90 -5.53 6.62
C LEU A 108 9.26 -6.67 7.58
N THR A 109 9.09 -7.92 7.15
CA THR A 109 9.43 -9.09 7.97
C THR A 109 10.92 -9.36 8.07
N HIS A 110 11.71 -8.92 7.10
CA HIS A 110 13.17 -8.95 7.17
C HIS A 110 13.72 -7.80 8.05
N ALA A 111 13.07 -6.64 8.02
CA ALA A 111 13.46 -5.47 8.81
C ALA A 111 13.03 -5.56 10.29
N GLY A 112 11.93 -6.24 10.59
CA GLY A 112 11.50 -6.55 11.95
C GLY A 112 12.00 -7.94 12.38
N LYS A 113 12.23 -8.15 13.68
CA LYS A 113 12.40 -9.52 14.25
C LYS A 113 11.06 -10.28 14.21
N GLY A 114 10.48 -10.48 13.03
CA GLY A 114 9.17 -11.10 12.84
C GLY A 114 9.30 -12.59 12.52
N LEU A 115 8.78 -13.44 13.40
CA LEU A 115 8.67 -14.89 13.18
C LEU A 115 7.74 -15.15 11.98
N CYS A 116 8.32 -15.44 10.82
CA CYS A 116 7.55 -15.73 9.60
C CYS A 116 7.25 -17.23 9.47
N VAL A 117 5.98 -17.61 9.62
CA VAL A 117 5.47 -18.92 9.23
C VAL A 117 5.16 -18.90 7.72
N ALA A 118 6.17 -19.10 6.88
CA ALA A 118 5.96 -19.41 5.47
C ALA A 118 5.65 -20.90 5.31
N GLY A 119 4.39 -21.27 5.03
CA GLY A 119 4.03 -22.63 4.63
C GLY A 119 3.71 -22.67 3.14
N THR A 120 4.45 -23.48 2.39
CA THR A 120 4.30 -23.66 0.94
C THR A 120 3.10 -24.55 0.56
N HIS A 121 2.36 -25.08 1.53
CA HIS A 121 1.04 -25.69 1.32
C HIS A 121 0.09 -25.33 2.45
N GLY A 122 -1.13 -24.91 2.08
CA GLY A 122 -2.33 -24.87 2.94
C GLY A 122 -2.21 -24.14 4.28
N LYS A 123 -2.56 -22.84 4.31
CA LYS A 123 -3.00 -22.17 5.55
C LYS A 123 -4.18 -21.24 5.27
N THR A 124 -5.33 -21.82 4.94
CA THR A 124 -6.59 -21.27 5.44
C THR A 124 -6.64 -21.66 6.91
N THR A 125 -6.87 -20.70 7.80
CA THR A 125 -6.92 -20.84 9.26
C THR A 125 -5.54 -20.79 9.93
N THR A 126 -5.21 -19.67 10.57
CA THR A 126 -4.96 -19.56 12.02
C THR A 126 -4.70 -18.08 12.34
N SER A 127 -5.70 -17.39 12.88
CA SER A 127 -5.54 -16.19 13.70
C SER A 127 -5.55 -16.62 15.17
N PRO A 128 -4.55 -16.21 15.94
CA PRO A 128 -4.82 -15.63 17.25
C PRO A 128 -4.10 -14.28 17.45
#